data_AF-A0A7W6UTY6-F1
#
_entry.id   AF-A0A7W6UTY6-F1
#
_cell.length_a   1.000
_cell.length_b   1.000
_cell.length_c   1.000
_cell.angle_alpha   90.00
_cell.angle_beta   90.00
_cell.angle_gamma   90.00
#
_symmetry.space_group_name_H-M   'P 1'
#
loop_
_entity.id
_entity.type
_entity.pdbx_description
1 polymer ?
#
loop_
_entity_poly.entity_id
_entity_poly.type
_entity_poly.pdbx_seq_one_letter_code
_entity_poly.pdbx_strand_id
1 'polypeptide(L)'
;MAYDPKERRVWCKDCEKDVDPFDAFKNLCENYHAAHEGLNRQRKEITEAAHFQCRSIAAKEIDKAWRHRKMVPACPHCSNGLFPEDFVKGVGMVGRDFALARRAVKK
;
A
#
# COMPACT_ATOMS: atom_id res chain seq x y z
N MET A 1 -7.05 13.51 30.06
CA MET A 1 -7.09 12.88 31.40
C MET A 1 -5.69 12.65 31.90
N ALA A 2 -5.51 12.74 33.22
CA ALA A 2 -4.34 12.23 33.94
C ALA A 2 -4.81 11.15 34.94
N TYR A 3 -3.91 10.27 35.35
CA TYR A 3 -4.20 9.23 36.31
C TYR A 3 -3.00 9.02 37.26
N ASP A 4 -3.30 8.63 38.50
CA ASP A 4 -2.33 8.27 39.53
C ASP A 4 -2.64 6.85 40.04
N PRO A 5 -1.72 5.89 39.83
CA PRO A 5 -1.91 4.50 40.26
C PRO A 5 -1.77 4.29 41.78
N LYS A 6 -1.11 5.18 42.52
CA LYS A 6 -0.96 5.09 43.99
C LYS A 6 -2.22 5.55 44.70
N GLU A 7 -2.77 6.67 44.24
CA GLU A 7 -4.01 7.24 44.79
C GLU A 7 -5.28 6.66 44.14
N ARG A 8 -5.12 5.83 43.10
CA ARG A 8 -6.20 5.23 42.29
C ARG A 8 -7.17 6.27 41.73
N ARG A 9 -6.62 7.40 41.32
CA ARG A 9 -7.37 8.60 40.94
C ARG A 9 -7.24 8.87 39.45
N VAL A 10 -8.34 9.23 38.81
CA VAL A 10 -8.37 9.75 37.44
C VAL A 10 -8.99 11.13 37.49
N TRP A 11 -8.36 12.12 36.86
CA TRP A 11 -8.86 13.50 36.91
C TRP A 11 -8.71 14.22 35.56
N CYS A 12 -9.48 15.29 35.43
CA CYS A 12 -9.35 16.24 34.34
C CYS A 12 -8.20 17.21 34.62
N LYS A 13 -7.28 17.41 33.66
CA LYS A 13 -6.14 18.33 33.82
C LYS A 13 -6.57 19.81 33.88
N ASP A 14 -7.71 20.14 33.29
CA ASP A 14 -8.12 21.54 33.12
C ASP A 14 -8.98 22.05 34.29
N CYS A 15 -9.77 21.17 34.92
CA CYS A 15 -10.64 21.56 36.04
C CYS A 15 -10.31 20.84 37.35
N GLU A 16 -9.28 19.99 37.36
CA GLU A 16 -8.79 19.21 38.52
C GLU A 16 -9.82 18.35 39.24
N LYS A 17 -11.03 18.20 38.66
CA LYS A 17 -12.09 17.36 39.20
C LYS A 17 -11.82 15.90 38.92
N ASP A 18 -12.20 15.08 39.90
CA ASP A 18 -12.16 13.63 39.79
C ASP A 18 -13.18 13.18 38.78
N VAL A 19 -12.72 12.32 37.89
CA VAL A 19 -13.56 11.63 36.93
C VAL A 19 -13.90 10.29 37.55
N ASP A 20 -15.18 9.95 37.53
CA ASP A 20 -15.63 8.64 37.97
C ASP A 20 -14.87 7.52 37.20
N PRO A 21 -14.40 6.45 37.87
CA PRO A 21 -13.66 5.38 37.21
C PRO A 21 -14.40 4.71 36.05
N PHE A 22 -15.73 4.57 36.14
CA PHE A 22 -16.55 4.02 35.07
C PHE A 22 -16.58 4.97 33.87
N ASP A 23 -16.78 6.27 34.10
CA ASP A 23 -16.75 7.27 33.04
C ASP A 23 -15.37 7.37 32.37
N ALA A 24 -14.29 7.28 33.15
CA ALA A 24 -12.93 7.21 32.62
C ALA A 24 -12.71 5.98 31.74
N PHE A 25 -13.17 4.81 32.18
CA PHE A 25 -13.06 3.56 31.44
C PHE A 25 -13.92 3.56 30.17
N LYS A 26 -15.15 4.06 30.25
CA LYS A 26 -16.03 4.24 29.09
C LYS A 26 -15.37 5.12 28.03
N ASN A 27 -14.83 6.26 28.43
CA ASN A 27 -14.10 7.14 27.52
C ASN A 27 -12.89 6.44 26.88
N LEU A 28 -12.16 5.62 27.63
CA LEU A 28 -11.07 4.82 27.06
C LEU A 28 -11.58 3.84 26.01
N CYS A 29 -12.62 3.06 26.32
CA CYS A 29 -13.22 2.09 25.41
C CYS A 29 -13.74 2.74 24.13
N GLU A 30 -14.48 3.84 24.23
CA GLU A 30 -15.04 4.55 23.08
C GLU A 30 -13.94 5.12 22.18
N ASN A 31 -12.95 5.79 22.77
CA ASN A 31 -11.84 6.36 22.00
C ASN A 31 -10.96 5.27 21.37
N TYR A 32 -10.68 4.20 22.11
CA TYR A 32 -9.92 3.07 21.60
C TYR A 32 -10.66 2.39 20.44
N HIS A 33 -11.96 2.12 20.60
CA HIS A 33 -12.77 1.50 19.55
C HIS A 33 -12.82 2.39 18.29
N ALA A 34 -13.09 3.68 18.44
CA ALA A 34 -13.11 4.63 17.32
C ALA A 34 -11.75 4.71 16.60
N ALA A 35 -10.65 4.78 17.34
CA ALA A 35 -9.30 4.78 16.78
C ALA A 35 -8.99 3.46 16.06
N HIS A 36 -9.34 2.33 16.67
CA HIS A 36 -9.12 1.00 16.11
C HIS A 36 -9.91 0.77 14.82
N GLU A 37 -11.17 1.19 14.77
CA GLU A 37 -11.98 1.15 13.55
C GLU A 37 -11.38 2.04 12.44
N GLY A 38 -10.92 3.24 12.80
CA GLY A 38 -10.21 4.13 11.88
C GLY A 38 -8.94 3.50 11.29
N LEU A 39 -8.11 2.88 12.14
CA LEU A 39 -6.90 2.17 11.72
C LEU A 39 -7.22 0.96 10.84
N ASN A 40 -8.25 0.19 11.18
CA ASN A 40 -8.69 -0.94 10.37
C ASN A 40 -9.15 -0.51 8.98
N ARG A 41 -9.89 0.60 8.88
CA ARG A 41 -10.29 1.16 7.58
C ARG A 41 -9.07 1.56 6.75
N GLN A 42 -8.15 2.33 7.33
CA GLN A 42 -6.91 2.75 6.66
C GLN A 42 -6.08 1.54 6.20
N ARG A 43 -5.97 0.51 7.05
CA ARG A 43 -5.26 -0.73 6.70
C ARG A 43 -5.89 -1.43 5.50
N LYS A 44 -7.23 -1.49 5.42
CA LYS A 44 -7.93 -2.05 4.26
C LYS A 44 -7.63 -1.26 3.00
N GLU A 45 -7.77 0.07 3.04
CA GLU A 45 -7.47 0.96 1.91
C GLU A 45 -6.03 0.81 1.40
N ILE A 46 -5.06 0.76 2.32
CA ILE A 46 -3.64 0.54 1.99
C ILE A 46 -3.41 -0.84 1.36
N THR A 47 -4.04 -1.87 1.92
CA THR A 47 -3.91 -3.24 1.40
C THR A 47 -4.47 -3.34 -0.01
N GLU A 48 -5.66 -2.78 -0.25
CA GLU A 48 -6.28 -2.70 -1.57
C GLU A 48 -5.38 -1.94 -2.56
N ALA A 49 -4.90 -0.74 -2.21
CA ALA A 49 -3.99 0.03 -3.04
C ALA A 49 -2.69 -0.75 -3.36
N ALA A 50 -2.15 -1.47 -2.38
CA ALA A 50 -0.94 -2.27 -2.53
C ALA A 50 -1.14 -3.48 -3.48
N HIS A 51 -2.37 -4.00 -3.61
CA HIS A 51 -2.69 -5.08 -4.54
C HIS A 51 -2.71 -4.61 -6.01
N PHE A 52 -3.14 -3.37 -6.26
CA PHE A 52 -3.22 -2.82 -7.63
C PHE A 52 -1.98 -2.05 -8.07
N GLN A 53 -1.07 -1.71 -7.15
CA GLN A 53 0.10 -0.91 -7.47
C GLN A 53 1.25 -1.75 -8.07
N CYS A 54 1.75 -1.33 -9.24
CA CYS A 54 3.00 -1.84 -9.79
C CYS A 54 4.19 -1.53 -8.84
N ARG A 55 4.89 -2.56 -8.36
CA ARG A 55 6.05 -2.39 -7.45
C ARG A 55 7.36 -2.07 -8.18
N SER A 56 7.63 -2.78 -9.27
CA SER A 56 8.88 -2.64 -10.05
C SER A 56 8.92 -1.32 -10.81
N ILE A 57 10.06 -0.63 -10.76
CA ILE A 57 10.31 0.61 -11.54
C ILE A 57 10.13 0.33 -13.04
N ALA A 58 10.65 -0.79 -13.54
CA ALA A 58 10.52 -1.16 -14.96
C ALA A 58 9.06 -1.34 -15.39
N ALA A 59 8.23 -1.94 -14.53
CA ALA A 59 6.80 -2.09 -14.79
C ALA A 59 6.08 -0.73 -14.81
N LYS A 60 6.45 0.19 -13.91
CA LYS A 60 5.89 1.56 -13.88
C LYS A 60 6.20 2.36 -15.14
N GLU A 61 7.42 2.25 -15.68
CA GLU A 61 7.77 2.96 -16.92
C GLU A 61 7.03 2.40 -18.14
N ILE A 62 6.83 1.07 -18.20
CA ILE A 62 5.99 0.45 -19.24
C ILE A 62 4.54 0.92 -19.11
N ASP A 63 3.97 0.89 -17.90
CA ASP A 63 2.60 1.36 -17.65
C ASP A 63 2.44 2.85 -18.02
N LYS A 64 3.42 3.68 -17.66
CA LYS A 64 3.45 5.10 -18.05
C LYS A 64 3.48 5.28 -19.57
N ALA A 65 4.24 4.46 -20.28
CA ALA A 65 4.27 4.48 -21.74
C ALA A 65 2.90 4.09 -22.34
N TRP A 66 2.21 3.09 -21.79
CA TRP A 66 0.87 2.69 -22.22
C TRP A 66 -0.22 3.74 -21.97
N ARG A 67 -0.06 4.60 -20.96
CA ARG A 67 -0.97 5.73 -20.73
C ARG A 67 -0.89 6.79 -21.84
N HIS A 68 0.13 6.76 -22.70
CA HIS A 68 0.22 7.66 -23.84
C HIS A 68 -0.75 7.23 -24.96
N ARG A 69 -1.67 8.11 -25.37
CA ARG A 69 -2.77 7.76 -26.30
C ARG A 69 -2.34 7.39 -27.73
N LYS A 70 -1.14 7.77 -28.16
CA LYS A 70 -0.69 7.64 -29.56
C LYS A 70 0.54 6.75 -29.76
N MET A 71 1.15 6.25 -28.69
CA MET A 71 2.43 5.53 -28.75
C MET A 71 2.38 4.33 -27.81
N VAL A 72 3.08 3.27 -28.17
CA VAL A 72 3.29 2.09 -27.33
C VAL A 72 4.79 1.86 -27.13
N PRO A 73 5.22 1.29 -26.00
CA PRO A 73 6.61 0.91 -25.81
C PRO A 73 7.02 -0.10 -26.89
N ALA A 74 8.22 0.06 -27.43
CA ALA A 74 8.76 -0.84 -28.44
C ALA A 74 9.68 -1.89 -27.80
N CYS A 75 9.64 -3.12 -28.31
CA CYS A 75 10.56 -4.17 -27.93
C CYS A 75 12.00 -3.79 -28.33
N PRO A 76 12.99 -3.79 -27.42
CA PRO A 76 14.36 -3.38 -27.75
C PRO A 76 15.10 -4.37 -28.67
N HIS A 77 14.50 -5.53 -28.99
CA HIS A 77 15.13 -6.57 -29.81
C HIS A 77 14.58 -6.66 -31.23
N CYS A 78 13.31 -6.32 -31.44
CA CYS A 78 12.66 -6.39 -32.76
C CYS A 78 11.90 -5.12 -33.14
N SER A 79 11.87 -4.11 -32.26
CA SER A 79 11.17 -2.84 -32.43
C SER A 79 9.64 -2.95 -32.60
N ASN A 80 9.05 -4.13 -32.41
CA ASN A 80 7.60 -4.29 -32.40
C ASN A 80 6.99 -3.55 -31.20
N GLY A 81 5.82 -2.95 -31.40
CA GLY A 81 5.03 -2.38 -30.32
C GLY A 81 4.57 -3.46 -29.34
N LEU A 82 4.64 -3.16 -28.05
CA LEU A 82 4.13 -3.98 -26.96
C LEU A 82 2.82 -3.38 -26.48
N PHE A 83 1.71 -4.06 -26.75
CA PHE A 83 0.37 -3.59 -26.42
C PHE A 83 -0.06 -4.13 -25.04
N PRO A 84 -0.84 -3.37 -24.25
CA PRO A 84 -1.39 -3.89 -22.98
C PRO A 84 -2.14 -5.21 -23.16
N GLU A 85 -2.86 -5.36 -24.27
CA GLU A 85 -3.65 -6.54 -24.63
C GLU A 85 -2.80 -7.81 -24.72
N ASP A 86 -1.51 -7.69 -25.06
CA ASP A 86 -0.57 -8.81 -25.14
C ASP A 86 -0.30 -9.46 -23.77
N PHE A 87 -0.60 -8.76 -22.67
CA PHE A 87 -0.27 -9.17 -21.31
C PHE A 87 -1.50 -9.45 -20.43
N VAL A 88 -2.73 -9.19 -20.92
CA VAL A 88 -3.98 -9.34 -20.15
C VAL A 88 -4.20 -10.78 -19.65
N LYS A 89 -3.77 -11.78 -20.44
CA LYS A 89 -3.93 -13.20 -20.11
C LYS A 89 -2.68 -13.81 -19.45
N GLY A 90 -1.77 -12.97 -18.97
CA GLY A 90 -0.48 -13.38 -18.41
C GLY A 90 0.69 -13.18 -19.37
N VAL A 91 1.89 -13.46 -18.89
CA VAL A 91 3.14 -13.22 -19.62
C VAL A 91 3.78 -14.53 -20.06
N GLY A 92 4.24 -14.59 -21.30
CA GLY A 92 5.09 -15.69 -21.77
C GLY A 92 6.44 -15.66 -21.03
N MET A 93 6.86 -16.80 -20.49
CA MET A 93 8.13 -16.92 -19.76
C MET A 93 9.17 -17.68 -20.57
N VAL A 94 10.43 -17.25 -20.44
CA VAL A 94 11.61 -17.90 -21.02
C VAL A 94 12.68 -18.00 -19.94
N GLY A 95 13.44 -19.09 -19.94
CA GLY A 95 14.54 -19.30 -19.00
C GLY A 95 15.54 -18.13 -19.03
N ARG A 96 15.89 -17.61 -17.85
CA ARG A 96 16.75 -16.42 -17.71
C ARG A 96 18.11 -16.63 -18.37
N ASP A 97 18.75 -17.77 -18.13
CA ASP A 97 20.09 -18.06 -18.65
C ASP A 97 20.08 -18.16 -20.18
N PHE A 98 19.05 -18.81 -20.73
CA PHE A 98 18.84 -18.87 -22.18
C PHE A 98 18.64 -17.46 -22.78
N ALA A 99 17.83 -16.62 -22.15
CA ALA A 99 17.59 -15.25 -22.62
C ALA A 99 18.87 -14.38 -22.56
N LEU A 100 19.69 -14.56 -21.52
CA LEU A 100 20.98 -13.87 -21.38
C LEU A 100 22.00 -14.34 -22.43
N ALA A 101 22.12 -15.66 -22.65
CA ALA A 101 22.98 -16.20 -23.70
C ALA A 101 22.57 -15.67 -25.09
N ARG A 102 21.26 -15.65 -25.39
CA ARG A 102 20.75 -15.10 -26.65
C ARG A 102 21.04 -13.61 -26.83
N ARG A 103 21.08 -12.83 -25.73
CA ARG A 103 21.46 -11.41 -25.76
C ARG A 103 22.95 -11.22 -26.03
N ALA A 104 23.80 -12.09 -25.50
CA ALA A 104 25.24 -12.02 -25.72
C ALA A 104 25.61 -12.27 -27.19
N VAL A 105 24.90 -13.17 -27.88
CA VAL A 105 25.16 -13.49 -29.30
C VAL A 105 24.64 -12.42 -30.27
N LYS A 106 23.64 -11.62 -29.86
CA LYS A 106 23.01 -10.59 -30.71
C LYS A 106 23.61 -9.18 -30.56
N LYS A 107 24.60 -8.99 -29.69
CA LYS A 107 25.39 -7.74 -29.59
C LYS A 107 26.50 -7.76 -30.62
#